data_AF-A0A859FA61-F1
#
_entry.id   AF-A0A859FA61-F1
#
_cell.length_a   1.000
_cell.length_b   1.000
_cell.length_c   1.000
_cell.angle_alpha   90.00
_cell.angle_beta   90.00
_cell.angle_gamma   90.00
#
_symmetry.space_group_name_H-M   'P 1'
#
loop_
_entity.id
_entity.type
_entity.pdbx_description
1 polymer ?
#
loop_
_entity_poly.entity_id
_entity_poly.type
_entity_poly.pdbx_seq_one_letter_code
_entity_poly.pdbx_strand_id
1 'polypeptide(L)'
;MNPLYKEFTNDEQAVAAIDAMKAKGISEDDIYVVTHDDDRTDRVADNADANTVGVSEQGLGTAAKNLFRKKGDELRAQFQELGFTVEKAEELEDHLDQGKIVVVVQNAPDGLDF
;
A
#
# COMPACT_ATOMS: atom_id res chain seq x y z
N MET A 1 10.18 -9.08 -15.39
CA MET A 1 8.82 -9.29 -14.88
C MET A 1 8.28 -7.92 -14.56
N ASN A 2 7.06 -7.62 -14.98
CA ASN A 2 6.46 -6.32 -14.69
C ASN A 2 5.68 -6.46 -13.38
N PRO A 3 5.91 -5.62 -12.38
CA PRO A 3 5.13 -5.64 -11.16
C PRO A 3 3.66 -5.41 -11.49
N LEU A 4 2.76 -6.21 -10.91
CA LEU A 4 1.33 -5.94 -10.98
C LEU A 4 0.94 -5.03 -9.82
N TYR A 5 -0.05 -4.18 -10.04
CA TYR A 5 -0.58 -3.34 -8.98
C TYR A 5 -2.10 -3.22 -9.08
N LYS A 6 -2.73 -2.94 -7.95
CA LYS A 6 -4.14 -2.55 -7.88
C LYS A 6 -4.34 -1.42 -6.89
N GLU A 7 -5.26 -0.54 -7.25
CA GLU A 7 -5.66 0.60 -6.46
C GLU A 7 -6.93 0.27 -5.69
N PHE A 8 -6.98 0.72 -4.44
CA PHE A 8 -8.11 0.59 -3.56
C PHE A 8 -8.45 1.95 -2.97
N THR A 9 -9.71 2.16 -2.66
CA THR A 9 -10.21 3.41 -2.07
C THR A 9 -10.41 3.30 -0.56
N ASN A 10 -10.25 2.11 0.01
CA ASN A 10 -10.44 1.85 1.44
C ASN A 10 -9.58 0.66 1.87
N ASP A 11 -9.11 0.71 3.12
CA ASP A 11 -8.26 -0.29 3.76
C ASP A 11 -8.89 -1.68 3.74
N GLU A 12 -10.20 -1.81 3.99
CA GLU A 12 -10.87 -3.12 4.05
C GLU A 12 -10.78 -3.88 2.73
N GLN A 13 -10.91 -3.18 1.60
CA GLN A 13 -10.81 -3.79 0.27
C GLN A 13 -9.37 -4.21 -0.04
N ALA A 14 -8.40 -3.39 0.36
CA ALA A 14 -6.98 -3.71 0.21
C ALA A 14 -6.61 -4.94 1.05
N VAL A 15 -7.04 -5.01 2.31
CA VAL A 15 -6.83 -6.17 3.20
C VAL A 15 -7.45 -7.43 2.60
N ALA A 16 -8.69 -7.36 2.13
CA ALA A 16 -9.37 -8.51 1.52
C ALA A 16 -8.63 -9.00 0.26
N ALA A 17 -8.12 -8.09 -0.56
CA ALA A 17 -7.34 -8.45 -1.74
C ALA A 17 -6.01 -9.12 -1.37
N ILE A 18 -5.31 -8.60 -0.35
CA ILE A 18 -4.07 -9.19 0.16
C ILE A 18 -4.35 -10.60 0.68
N ASP A 19 -5.41 -10.79 1.48
CA ASP A 19 -5.78 -12.12 1.98
C ASP A 19 -6.11 -13.10 0.84
N ALA A 20 -6.83 -12.64 -0.18
CA ALA A 20 -7.11 -13.43 -1.37
C ALA A 20 -5.81 -13.80 -2.14
N MET A 21 -4.84 -12.89 -2.22
CA MET A 21 -3.54 -13.16 -2.83
C MET A 21 -2.75 -14.21 -2.05
N LYS A 22 -2.75 -14.12 -0.71
CA LYS A 22 -2.13 -15.12 0.17
C LYS A 22 -2.80 -16.48 0.04
N ALA A 23 -4.12 -16.52 -0.04
CA ALA A 23 -4.89 -17.74 -0.28
C ALA A 23 -4.59 -18.37 -1.66
N LYS A 24 -4.24 -17.56 -2.66
CA LYS A 24 -3.76 -18.01 -3.97
C LYS A 24 -2.30 -18.50 -3.97
N GLY A 25 -1.60 -18.40 -2.84
CA GLY A 25 -0.22 -18.85 -2.68
C GLY A 25 0.84 -17.79 -3.01
N ILE A 26 0.45 -16.52 -3.11
CA ILE A 26 1.43 -15.43 -3.23
C ILE A 26 2.10 -15.21 -1.88
N SER A 27 3.43 -15.10 -1.90
CA SER A 27 4.19 -14.81 -0.69
C SER A 27 3.91 -13.39 -0.19
N GLU A 28 3.75 -13.25 1.11
CA GLU A 28 3.61 -11.94 1.76
C GLU A 28 4.84 -11.05 1.53
N ASP A 29 6.01 -11.66 1.30
CA ASP A 29 7.25 -10.99 0.94
C ASP A 29 7.20 -10.35 -0.47
N ASP A 30 6.33 -10.85 -1.35
CA ASP A 30 6.14 -10.32 -2.71
C ASP A 30 5.00 -9.28 -2.78
N ILE A 31 4.24 -9.12 -1.69
CA ILE A 31 3.12 -8.18 -1.59
C ILE A 31 3.59 -6.93 -0.86
N TYR A 32 3.40 -5.79 -1.50
CA TYR A 32 3.79 -4.48 -1.02
C TYR A 32 2.57 -3.58 -0.97
N VAL A 33 2.37 -2.87 0.13
CA VAL A 33 1.28 -1.91 0.29
C VAL A 33 1.89 -0.54 0.40
N VAL A 34 1.47 0.37 -0.46
CA VAL A 34 1.95 1.75 -0.51
C VAL A 34 0.77 2.67 -0.24
N THR A 35 0.94 3.56 0.73
CA THR A 35 -0.08 4.55 1.12
C THR A 35 0.56 5.92 1.30
N HIS A 36 -0.16 6.98 0.97
CA HIS A 36 0.29 8.33 1.28
C HIS A 36 0.27 8.52 2.81
N ASP A 37 1.35 9.06 3.36
CA ASP A 37 1.40 9.49 4.74
C ASP A 37 0.59 10.78 4.90
N ASP A 38 -0.74 10.66 4.85
CA ASP A 38 -1.60 11.73 5.31
C ASP A 38 -1.54 11.74 6.83
N ASP A 39 -0.97 12.81 7.38
CA ASP A 39 -1.02 13.30 8.77
C ASP A 39 -2.49 13.46 9.29
N ARG A 40 -3.40 12.53 8.97
CA ARG A 40 -4.78 12.50 9.46
C ARG A 40 -4.88 11.89 10.86
N THR A 41 -3.87 11.14 11.32
CA THR A 41 -3.90 10.50 12.65
C THR A 41 -3.39 11.43 13.75
N ASP A 42 -2.37 12.25 13.48
CA ASP A 42 -1.76 13.12 14.51
C ASP A 42 -2.72 14.17 15.09
N ARG A 43 -3.63 14.71 14.28
CA ARG A 43 -4.57 15.75 14.75
C ARG A 43 -5.58 15.27 15.79
N VAL A 44 -5.88 13.98 15.86
CA VAL A 44 -6.80 13.41 16.86
C VAL A 44 -6.03 12.87 18.08
N ALA A 45 -4.79 12.40 17.87
CA ALA A 45 -3.89 11.86 18.90
C ALA A 45 -3.54 12.90 19.98
N ASP A 46 -3.13 14.10 19.56
CA ASP A 46 -2.61 15.14 20.44
C ASP A 46 -3.64 15.67 21.46
N ASN A 47 -4.94 15.45 21.21
CA ASN A 47 -6.01 15.92 22.12
C ASN A 47 -6.54 14.83 23.06
N ALA A 48 -6.15 13.56 22.92
CA ALA A 48 -6.87 12.44 23.54
C ALA A 48 -6.07 11.53 24.48
N ASP A 49 -4.74 11.74 24.66
CA ASP A 49 -3.90 10.87 25.54
C ASP A 49 -4.09 9.37 25.23
N ALA A 50 -4.39 9.07 23.96
CA ALA A 50 -4.69 7.74 23.46
C ALA A 50 -3.47 7.24 22.70
N ASN A 51 -3.05 5.99 22.94
CA ASN A 51 -2.12 5.30 22.04
C ASN A 51 -2.76 5.27 20.66
N THR A 52 -2.36 6.18 19.77
CA THR A 52 -2.83 6.18 18.39
C THR A 52 -2.10 5.10 17.64
N VAL A 53 -2.54 3.87 17.86
CA VAL A 53 -2.57 2.90 16.77
C VAL A 53 -3.60 3.49 15.81
N GLY A 54 -3.15 4.18 14.76
CA GLY A 54 -4.04 4.66 13.73
C GLY A 54 -4.95 3.50 13.33
N VAL A 55 -6.26 3.74 13.22
CA VAL A 55 -7.22 2.68 12.87
C VAL A 55 -6.85 1.96 11.56
N SER A 56 -6.00 2.58 10.72
CA SER A 56 -5.34 2.01 9.54
C SER A 56 -4.21 1.00 9.83
N GLU A 57 -3.53 1.09 10.98
CA GLU A 57 -2.34 0.31 11.34
C GLU A 57 -2.65 -1.14 11.75
N GLN A 58 -3.82 -1.41 12.35
CA GLN A 58 -4.16 -2.79 12.74
C GLN A 58 -4.51 -3.68 11.54
N GLY A 59 -5.17 -3.15 10.52
CA GLY A 59 -5.61 -3.94 9.35
C GLY A 59 -4.48 -4.18 8.36
N LEU A 60 -3.99 -3.11 7.73
CA LEU A 60 -2.97 -3.20 6.68
C LEU A 60 -1.60 -3.64 7.23
N GLY A 61 -1.22 -3.15 8.41
CA GLY A 61 0.05 -3.52 9.05
C GLY A 61 0.10 -4.98 9.51
N THR A 62 -1.06 -5.61 9.76
CA THR A 62 -1.15 -7.06 10.02
C THR A 62 -1.30 -7.87 8.73
N ALA A 63 -1.97 -7.30 7.72
CA ALA A 63 -2.25 -8.00 6.46
C ALA A 63 -1.04 -8.09 5.53
N ALA A 64 -0.18 -7.06 5.51
CA ALA A 64 1.00 -6.98 4.67
C ALA A 64 2.26 -6.77 5.49
N LYS A 65 3.27 -7.60 5.21
CA LYS A 65 4.59 -7.52 5.83
C LYS A 65 5.38 -6.29 5.34
N ASN A 66 5.18 -5.89 4.09
CA ASN A 66 5.87 -4.76 3.45
C ASN A 66 4.90 -3.57 3.25
N LEU A 67 4.56 -2.88 4.34
CA LEU A 67 3.78 -1.65 4.30
C LEU A 67 4.72 -0.43 4.27
N PHE A 68 4.64 0.35 3.19
CA PHE A 68 5.35 1.60 3.02
C PHE A 68 4.39 2.78 3.12
N ARG A 69 4.69 3.69 4.04
CA ARG A 69 3.95 4.93 4.24
C ARG A 69 4.95 6.08 4.23
N LYS A 70 4.89 6.88 3.16
CA LYS A 70 5.92 7.85 2.79
C LYS A 70 5.28 9.08 2.15
N LYS A 71 6.05 10.16 2.04
CA LYS A 71 5.63 11.43 1.42
C LYS A 71 6.26 11.57 0.03
N GLY A 72 5.45 12.00 -0.94
CA GLY A 72 5.82 12.36 -2.32
C GLY A 72 7.07 11.70 -2.91
N ASP A 73 8.22 12.39 -2.84
CA ASP A 73 9.49 11.96 -3.46
C ASP A 73 9.96 10.57 -3.02
N GLU A 74 9.69 10.18 -1.77
CA GLU A 74 10.02 8.85 -1.26
C GLU A 74 9.12 7.76 -1.86
N LEU A 75 7.87 8.09 -2.20
CA LEU A 75 6.95 7.16 -2.87
C LEU A 75 7.42 6.84 -4.29
N ARG A 76 7.84 7.86 -5.03
CA ARG A 76 8.39 7.68 -6.39
C ARG A 76 9.61 6.77 -6.39
N ALA A 77 10.54 6.98 -5.45
CA ALA A 77 11.70 6.13 -5.30
C ALA A 77 11.29 4.68 -5.01
N GLN A 78 10.32 4.47 -4.11
CA GLN A 78 9.83 3.15 -3.75
C GLN A 78 9.21 2.41 -4.95
N PHE A 79 8.39 3.10 -5.75
CA PHE A 79 7.81 2.52 -6.96
C PHE A 79 8.90 2.15 -7.99
N GLN A 80 9.93 2.97 -8.14
CA GLN A 80 11.06 2.63 -9.02
C GLN A 80 11.82 1.39 -8.51
N GLU A 81 12.02 1.26 -7.20
CA GLU A 81 12.63 0.06 -6.60
C GLU A 81 11.78 -1.20 -6.81
N LEU A 82 10.45 -1.06 -6.83
CA LEU A 82 9.52 -2.15 -7.14
C LEU A 82 9.51 -2.52 -8.63
N GLY A 83 10.12 -1.72 -9.50
CA GLY A 83 10.25 -1.96 -10.93
C GLY A 83 9.30 -1.15 -11.81
N PHE A 84 8.66 -0.11 -11.27
CA PHE A 84 7.88 0.84 -12.08
C PHE A 84 8.78 1.86 -12.77
N THR A 85 8.33 2.37 -13.92
CA THR A 85 8.98 3.51 -14.58
C THR A 85 8.71 4.80 -13.82
N VAL A 86 9.54 5.83 -14.03
CA VAL A 86 9.37 7.16 -13.41
C VAL A 86 7.99 7.72 -13.67
N GLU A 87 7.53 7.70 -14.92
CA GLU A 87 6.20 8.20 -15.32
C GLU A 87 5.07 7.46 -14.59
N LYS A 88 5.23 6.13 -14.38
CA LYS A 88 4.23 5.34 -13.68
C LYS A 88 4.24 5.57 -12.18
N ALA A 89 5.43 5.77 -11.62
CA ALA A 89 5.62 6.12 -10.22
C ALA A 89 4.98 7.47 -9.89
N GLU A 90 5.11 8.47 -10.78
CA GLU A 90 4.44 9.77 -10.67
C GLU A 90 2.91 9.62 -10.71
N GLU A 91 2.37 8.86 -11.67
CA GLU A 91 0.93 8.62 -11.75
C GLU A 91 0.37 7.92 -10.49
N LEU A 92 1.12 6.95 -9.95
CA LEU A 92 0.72 6.23 -8.73
C LEU A 92 0.81 7.13 -7.49
N GLU A 93 1.81 8.00 -7.39
CA GLU A 93 1.90 9.01 -6.32
C GLU A 93 0.69 9.95 -6.36
N ASP A 94 0.34 10.51 -7.53
CA ASP A 94 -0.85 11.36 -7.70
C ASP A 94 -2.14 10.65 -7.23
N HIS A 95 -2.22 9.33 -7.43
CA HIS A 95 -3.32 8.51 -6.94
C HIS A 95 -3.31 8.32 -5.43
N LEU A 96 -2.13 8.14 -4.83
CA LEU A 96 -1.96 8.07 -3.38
C LEU A 96 -2.33 9.39 -2.71
N ASP A 97 -1.98 10.53 -3.31
CA ASP A 97 -2.34 11.88 -2.84
C ASP A 97 -3.86 12.11 -2.85
N GLN A 98 -4.61 11.40 -3.70
CA GLN A 98 -6.07 11.40 -3.69
C GLN A 98 -6.67 10.53 -2.57
N GLY A 99 -5.83 9.94 -1.71
CA GLY A 99 -6.23 9.05 -0.64
C GLY A 99 -6.49 7.61 -1.08
N LYS A 100 -5.99 7.20 -2.25
CA LYS A 100 -6.03 5.79 -2.65
C LYS A 100 -4.91 5.00 -1.96
N ILE A 101 -5.06 3.68 -1.96
CA ILE A 101 -4.11 2.70 -1.47
C ILE A 101 -3.64 1.89 -2.68
N VAL A 102 -2.34 1.73 -2.86
CA VAL A 102 -1.78 0.94 -3.96
C VAL A 102 -1.19 -0.34 -3.38
N VAL A 103 -1.68 -1.49 -3.81
CA VAL A 103 -1.08 -2.79 -3.51
C VAL A 103 -0.32 -3.27 -4.73
N VAL A 104 0.96 -3.56 -4.55
CA VAL A 104 1.89 -4.01 -5.59
C VAL A 104 2.29 -5.47 -5.32
N VAL A 105 2.35 -6.27 -6.37
CA VAL A 105 2.89 -7.63 -6.34
C VAL A 105 4.08 -7.69 -7.28
N GLN A 106 5.28 -7.82 -6.70
CA GLN A 106 6.53 -7.78 -7.47
C GLN A 106 6.71 -9.03 -8.34
N ASN A 107 6.44 -10.22 -7.78
CA ASN A 107 6.50 -11.50 -8.47
C ASN A 107 5.10 -12.08 -8.67
N ALA A 108 4.26 -11.38 -9.44
CA ALA A 108 2.93 -11.89 -9.73
C ALA A 108 2.99 -13.13 -10.64
N PRO A 109 2.30 -14.23 -10.30
CA PRO A 109 2.17 -15.37 -11.19
C PRO A 109 1.35 -14.99 -12.44
N ASP A 110 1.67 -15.60 -13.59
CA ASP A 110 0.89 -15.46 -14.82
C ASP A 110 -0.58 -15.82 -14.56
N GLY A 111 -1.49 -14.86 -14.84
CA GLY A 111 -2.93 -15.02 -14.62
C GLY A 111 -3.43 -14.59 -13.23
N LEU A 112 -2.64 -13.85 -12.45
CA LEU A 112 -3.14 -13.21 -11.23
C LEU A 112 -4.21 -12.18 -11.56
N ASP A 113 -5.46 -12.52 -11.22
CA ASP A 113 -6.59 -11.59 -11.24
C ASP A 113 -6.88 -11.10 -9.81
N PHE A 114 -7.10 -9.80 -9.67
CA PHE A 114 -7.26 -9.12 -8.39
C PHE A 114 -8.73 -8.90 -8.00
#